data_AF-A0A2W5Y5R1-F1
#
_entry.id   AF-A0A2W5Y5R1-F1
#
_cell.length_a   1.000
_cell.length_b   1.000
_cell.length_c   1.000
_cell.angle_alpha   90.00
_cell.angle_beta   90.00
_cell.angle_gamma   90.00
#
_symmetry.space_group_name_H-M   'P 1'
#
loop_
_entity.id
_entity.type
_entity.pdbx_description
1 polymer ?
#
loop_
_entity_poly.entity_id
_entity_poly.type
_entity_poly.pdbx_seq_one_letter_code
_entity_poly.pdbx_strand_id
1 'polypeptide(L)'
;MPETRPVRAVVLDVGETLIDESRIWLRWAERLGVPPLTFLGVLGGCAALDLPHQAAFEMVRPGFDLDAEEAAWAAEDPDGLRSGFDADDLYPDVVPALTALREAGLRLVVAGNQPPRALAALRAMDLPVDEIRNSAELGVEKPAPEFFAAAAALAGVPASEIAYVGDRTDNDVLPAADAGMQPVLIRRGPWGHLHARRPEAQRATVIDSLLELPDLLRP
;
A
#
# COMPACT_ATOMS: atom_id res chain seq x y z
N MET A 1 -17.92 -15.48 -21.20
CA MET A 1 -16.86 -14.73 -20.49
C MET A 1 -17.51 -13.47 -19.96
N PRO A 2 -17.30 -13.07 -18.69
CA PRO A 2 -17.81 -11.78 -18.25
C PRO A 2 -17.13 -10.71 -19.11
N GLU A 3 -17.92 -9.82 -19.71
CA GLU A 3 -17.41 -8.69 -20.47
C GLU A 3 -16.55 -7.83 -19.53
N THR A 4 -15.27 -7.71 -19.85
CA THR A 4 -14.37 -6.77 -19.17
C THR A 4 -14.87 -5.37 -19.46
N ARG A 5 -15.45 -4.72 -18.45
CA ARG A 5 -15.92 -3.34 -18.56
C ARG A 5 -14.72 -2.40 -18.57
N PRO A 6 -14.80 -1.27 -19.31
CA PRO A 6 -13.71 -0.30 -19.33
C PRO A 6 -13.50 0.27 -17.93
N VAL A 7 -12.23 0.35 -17.51
CA VAL A 7 -11.84 0.97 -16.24
C VAL A 7 -12.08 2.48 -16.32
N ARG A 8 -12.64 3.05 -15.27
CA ARG A 8 -12.93 4.50 -15.15
C ARG A 8 -12.31 5.13 -13.91
N ALA A 9 -11.89 4.31 -12.95
CA ALA A 9 -11.15 4.78 -11.79
C ALA A 9 -10.03 3.81 -11.39
N VAL A 10 -8.98 4.37 -10.77
CA VAL A 10 -7.89 3.61 -10.17
C VAL A 10 -7.84 3.95 -8.68
N VAL A 11 -7.89 2.92 -7.84
CA VAL A 11 -7.65 3.02 -6.40
C VAL A 11 -6.25 2.48 -6.12
N LEU A 12 -5.41 3.25 -5.44
CA LEU A 12 -4.03 2.88 -5.13
C LEU A 12 -3.86 2.74 -3.61
N ASP A 13 -3.23 1.64 -3.19
CA ASP A 13 -2.68 1.53 -1.84
C ASP A 13 -1.49 2.51 -1.63
N VAL A 14 -1.00 2.59 -0.40
CA VAL A 14 0.05 3.52 0.03
C VAL A 14 1.40 2.84 0.19
N GLY A 15 1.55 1.98 1.20
CA GLY A 15 2.83 1.32 1.53
C GLY A 15 3.23 0.34 0.43
N GLU A 16 4.50 0.40 0.00
CA GLU A 16 5.05 -0.40 -1.09
C GLU A 16 4.23 -0.31 -2.41
N THR A 17 3.38 0.70 -2.56
CA THR A 17 2.58 0.97 -3.77
C THR A 17 2.79 2.40 -4.26
N LEU A 18 2.81 3.39 -3.36
CA LEU A 18 3.26 4.75 -3.65
C LEU A 18 4.55 5.07 -2.89
N ILE A 19 4.66 4.57 -1.66
CA ILE A 19 5.74 4.86 -0.73
C ILE A 19 6.70 3.67 -0.64
N ASP A 20 7.99 3.89 -0.87
CA ASP A 20 9.07 2.97 -0.52
C ASP A 20 9.30 3.06 1.00
N GLU A 21 8.90 2.02 1.72
CA GLU A 21 8.97 2.00 3.17
C GLU A 21 10.38 1.63 3.68
N SER A 22 11.37 1.48 2.79
CA SER A 22 12.76 1.15 3.17
C SER A 22 13.28 2.06 4.28
N ARG A 23 13.08 3.38 4.18
CA ARG A 23 13.53 4.33 5.21
C ARG A 23 12.82 4.11 6.55
N ILE A 24 11.56 3.69 6.56
CA ILE A 24 10.84 3.34 7.79
C ILE A 24 11.48 2.12 8.45
N TRP A 25 11.69 1.05 7.70
CA TRP A 25 12.22 -0.19 8.24
C TRP A 25 13.69 -0.08 8.65
N LEU A 26 14.47 0.74 7.96
CA LEU A 26 15.85 1.07 8.34
C LEU A 26 15.91 1.85 9.67
N ARG A 27 15.02 2.82 9.87
CA ARG A 27 14.91 3.54 11.15
C ARG A 27 14.51 2.61 12.30
N TRP A 28 13.64 1.63 12.04
CA TRP A 28 13.31 0.61 13.03
C TRP A 28 14.49 -0.29 13.39
N ALA A 29 15.27 -0.74 12.41
CA ALA A 29 16.49 -1.51 12.67
C ALA A 29 17.47 -0.72 13.55
N GLU A 30 17.65 0.57 13.27
CA GLU A 30 18.45 1.48 14.09
C GLU A 30 17.88 1.63 15.50
N ARG A 31 16.57 1.90 15.66
CA ARG A 31 15.91 2.04 16.96
C ARG A 31 16.03 0.78 17.81
N LEU A 32 15.98 -0.40 17.20
CA LEU A 32 16.17 -1.68 17.86
C LEU A 32 17.64 -2.00 18.18
N GLY A 33 18.59 -1.26 17.61
CA GLY A 33 20.03 -1.50 17.80
C GLY A 33 20.52 -2.77 17.09
N VAL A 34 19.88 -3.16 15.99
CA VAL A 34 20.23 -4.38 15.23
C VAL A 34 20.68 -4.05 13.80
N PRO A 35 21.53 -4.89 13.17
CA PRO A 35 21.92 -4.66 11.79
C PRO A 35 20.70 -4.63 10.84
N PRO A 36 20.65 -3.69 9.88
CA PRO A 36 19.56 -3.64 8.90
C PRO A 36 19.33 -4.97 8.17
N LEU A 37 20.42 -5.65 7.78
CA LEU A 37 20.33 -6.97 7.13
C LEU A 37 19.53 -7.97 7.97
N THR A 38 19.70 -7.97 9.29
CA THR A 38 19.02 -8.89 10.20
C THR A 38 17.54 -8.56 10.30
N PHE A 39 17.19 -7.31 10.60
CA PHE A 39 15.80 -6.92 10.79
C PHE A 39 14.98 -7.07 9.49
N LEU A 40 15.52 -6.59 8.36
CA LEU A 40 14.86 -6.71 7.05
C LEU A 40 14.75 -8.17 6.60
N GLY A 41 15.75 -9.02 6.91
CA GLY A 41 15.69 -10.45 6.64
C GLY A 41 14.58 -11.15 7.42
N VAL A 42 14.40 -10.82 8.71
CA VAL A 42 13.30 -11.36 9.52
C VAL A 42 11.95 -10.83 9.06
N LEU A 43 11.84 -9.55 8.69
CA LEU A 43 10.63 -8.95 8.13
C LEU A 43 10.22 -9.64 6.82
N GLY A 44 11.16 -9.88 5.91
CA GLY A 44 10.94 -10.67 4.69
C GLY A 44 10.55 -12.12 4.99
N GLY A 45 11.09 -12.71 6.06
CA GLY A 45 10.67 -14.01 6.57
C GLY A 45 9.21 -14.02 7.04
N CYS A 46 8.76 -12.94 7.71
CA CYS A 46 7.35 -12.78 8.09
C CYS A 46 6.45 -12.71 6.85
N ALA A 47 6.83 -11.92 5.85
CA ALA A 47 6.12 -11.85 4.57
C ALA A 47 6.05 -13.21 3.86
N ALA A 48 7.12 -14.01 3.90
CA ALA A 48 7.15 -15.34 3.28
C ALA A 48 6.28 -16.37 4.00
N LEU A 49 6.06 -16.21 5.30
CA LEU A 49 5.36 -17.15 6.17
C LEU A 49 3.95 -16.68 6.55
N ASP A 50 3.45 -15.60 5.94
CA ASP A 50 2.16 -14.99 6.26
C ASP A 50 2.02 -14.62 7.74
N LEU A 51 3.13 -14.19 8.34
CA LEU A 51 3.15 -13.66 9.69
C LEU A 51 2.95 -12.14 9.66
N PRO A 52 2.26 -11.58 10.68
CA PRO A 52 2.16 -10.14 10.82
C PRO A 52 3.56 -9.53 10.97
N HIS A 53 3.78 -8.32 10.44
CA HIS A 53 5.09 -7.65 10.52
C HIS A 53 5.55 -7.44 11.97
N GLN A 54 4.60 -7.31 12.91
CA GLN A 54 4.85 -7.23 14.35
C GLN A 54 5.64 -8.44 14.87
N ALA A 55 5.49 -9.62 14.25
CA ALA A 55 6.26 -10.81 14.63
C ALA A 55 7.76 -10.62 14.41
N ALA A 56 8.18 -9.77 13.47
CA ALA A 56 9.60 -9.49 13.25
C ALA A 56 10.25 -8.81 14.47
N PHE A 57 9.51 -7.92 15.12
CA PHE A 57 9.97 -7.24 16.33
C PHE A 57 10.16 -8.23 17.49
N GLU A 58 9.17 -9.10 17.73
CA GLU A 58 9.25 -10.15 18.76
C GLU A 58 10.38 -11.15 18.49
N MET A 59 10.60 -11.55 17.23
CA MET A 59 11.69 -12.46 16.87
C MET A 59 13.07 -11.86 17.10
N VAL A 60 13.22 -10.57 16.79
CA VAL A 60 14.51 -9.86 16.93
C VAL A 60 14.76 -9.47 18.39
N ARG A 61 13.71 -9.13 19.13
CA ARG A 61 13.76 -8.75 20.54
C ARG A 61 12.55 -9.34 21.28
N PRO A 62 12.68 -10.53 21.90
CA PRO A 62 11.56 -11.15 22.61
C PRO A 62 11.02 -10.28 23.75
N GLY A 63 9.70 -10.22 23.87
CA GLY A 63 8.98 -9.36 24.80
C GLY A 63 8.99 -7.87 24.41
N PHE A 64 9.23 -7.56 23.13
CA PHE A 64 9.21 -6.18 22.66
C PHE A 64 7.77 -5.66 22.52
N ASP A 65 7.49 -4.60 23.26
CA ASP A 65 6.21 -3.90 23.19
C ASP A 65 6.29 -2.78 22.13
N LEU A 66 5.82 -3.10 20.93
CA LEU A 66 5.86 -2.18 19.78
C LEU A 66 5.06 -0.91 20.06
N ASP A 67 3.87 -1.04 20.64
CA ASP A 67 2.99 0.12 20.89
C ASP A 67 3.60 1.05 21.93
N ALA A 68 4.18 0.50 23.00
CA ALA A 68 4.87 1.28 24.02
C ALA A 68 6.13 1.96 23.45
N GLU A 69 6.90 1.27 22.60
CA GLU A 69 8.08 1.84 21.96
C GLU A 69 7.71 2.94 20.95
N GLU A 70 6.65 2.75 20.17
CA GLU A 70 6.12 3.79 19.27
C GLU A 70 5.68 5.04 20.05
N ALA A 71 5.00 4.86 21.18
CA ALA A 71 4.60 5.98 22.03
C ALA A 71 5.80 6.70 22.66
N ALA A 72 6.80 5.94 23.13
CA ALA A 72 8.03 6.51 23.69
C ALA A 72 8.82 7.28 22.64
N TRP A 73 9.03 6.68 21.46
CA TRP A 73 9.71 7.33 20.35
C TRP A 73 8.93 8.55 19.85
N ALA A 74 7.61 8.50 19.89
CA ALA A 74 6.79 9.64 19.54
C ALA A 74 6.96 10.83 20.49
N ALA A 75 7.17 10.58 21.77
CA ALA A 75 7.44 11.61 22.78
C ALA A 75 8.87 12.17 22.68
N GLU A 76 9.85 11.35 22.32
CA GLU A 76 11.26 11.76 22.15
C GLU A 76 11.47 12.62 20.90
N ASP A 77 10.80 12.26 19.80
CA ASP A 77 10.96 12.91 18.49
C ASP A 77 9.59 13.24 17.89
N PRO A 78 8.88 14.27 18.41
CA PRO A 78 7.49 14.56 18.06
C PRO A 78 7.29 14.92 16.59
N ASP A 79 8.30 15.54 15.97
CA ASP A 79 8.23 16.05 14.59
C ASP A 79 8.96 15.17 13.58
N GLY A 80 9.70 14.15 14.03
CA GLY A 80 10.40 13.24 13.14
C GLY A 80 9.51 12.21 12.48
N LEU A 81 10.05 11.62 11.41
CA LEU A 81 9.34 10.64 10.60
C LEU A 81 9.03 9.38 11.40
N ARG A 82 9.96 8.82 12.19
CA ARG A 82 9.77 7.56 12.94
C ARG A 82 9.21 6.46 12.01
N SER A 83 7.98 5.98 12.25
CA SER A 83 7.22 5.08 11.36
C SER A 83 6.34 5.79 10.30
N GLY A 84 6.59 7.08 10.02
CA GLY A 84 5.99 7.88 8.94
C GLY A 84 6.95 8.07 7.76
N PHE A 85 6.47 8.78 6.74
CA PHE A 85 7.16 8.97 5.45
C PHE A 85 6.93 10.39 4.90
N ASP A 86 7.74 10.80 3.93
CA ASP A 86 7.65 12.07 3.21
C ASP A 86 7.76 11.88 1.68
N ALA A 87 7.82 12.98 0.93
CA ALA A 87 7.86 12.94 -0.53
C ALA A 87 9.12 12.27 -1.08
N ASP A 88 10.22 12.23 -0.31
CA ASP A 88 11.46 11.57 -0.72
C ASP A 88 11.32 10.03 -0.67
N ASP A 89 10.28 9.52 0.01
CA ASP A 89 9.94 8.10 0.05
C ASP A 89 9.04 7.69 -1.13
N LEU A 90 8.63 8.59 -2.04
CA LEU A 90 7.86 8.20 -3.22
C LEU A 90 8.71 7.36 -4.19
N TYR A 91 8.11 6.30 -4.74
CA TYR A 91 8.74 5.63 -5.87
C TYR A 91 8.86 6.59 -7.06
N PRO A 92 9.98 6.54 -7.82
CA PRO A 92 10.26 7.53 -8.88
C PRO A 92 9.21 7.60 -10.01
N ASP A 93 8.44 6.52 -10.19
CA ASP A 93 7.45 6.37 -11.25
C ASP A 93 6.04 6.81 -10.83
N VAL A 94 5.80 7.14 -9.56
CA VAL A 94 4.48 7.49 -9.02
C VAL A 94 3.92 8.74 -9.69
N VAL A 95 4.64 9.86 -9.62
CA VAL A 95 4.14 11.14 -10.13
C VAL A 95 3.92 11.08 -11.66
N PRO A 96 4.86 10.56 -12.47
CA PRO A 96 4.64 10.40 -13.90
C PRO A 96 3.45 9.49 -14.25
N ALA A 97 3.30 8.35 -13.55
CA ALA A 97 2.20 7.42 -13.81
C ALA A 97 0.84 8.01 -13.48
N LEU A 98 0.69 8.64 -12.30
CA LEU A 98 -0.56 9.28 -11.90
C LEU A 98 -0.93 10.42 -12.84
N THR A 99 0.05 11.20 -13.31
CA THR A 99 -0.17 12.24 -14.32
C THR A 99 -0.73 11.66 -15.61
N ALA A 100 -0.11 10.60 -16.14
CA ALA A 100 -0.56 9.95 -17.37
C ALA A 100 -1.96 9.32 -17.24
N LEU A 101 -2.27 8.68 -16.10
CA LEU A 101 -3.59 8.12 -15.84
C LEU A 101 -4.68 9.20 -15.79
N ARG A 102 -4.37 10.34 -15.16
CA ARG A 102 -5.28 11.48 -15.11
C ARG A 102 -5.49 12.10 -16.50
N GLU A 103 -4.43 12.22 -17.31
CA GLU A 103 -4.53 12.67 -18.71
C GLU A 103 -5.36 11.71 -19.58
N ALA A 104 -5.35 10.41 -19.24
CA ALA A 104 -6.23 9.42 -19.85
C ALA A 104 -7.70 9.52 -19.39
N GLY A 105 -8.03 10.46 -18.50
CA GLY A 105 -9.39 10.72 -18.03
C GLY A 105 -9.87 9.77 -16.93
N LEU A 106 -8.96 9.02 -16.30
CA LEU A 106 -9.28 8.15 -15.18
C LEU A 106 -9.35 8.96 -13.88
N ARG A 107 -10.32 8.63 -13.04
CA ARG A 107 -10.39 9.15 -11.67
C ARG A 107 -9.39 8.40 -10.79
N LEU A 108 -8.62 9.11 -9.97
CA LEU A 108 -7.56 8.52 -9.14
C LEU A 108 -7.86 8.72 -7.67
N VAL A 109 -7.80 7.63 -6.91
CA VAL A 109 -8.09 7.61 -5.47
C VAL A 109 -6.95 6.91 -4.75
N VAL A 110 -6.46 7.50 -3.65
CA VAL A 110 -5.54 6.83 -2.74
C VAL A 110 -6.29 6.37 -1.50
N ALA A 111 -6.20 5.08 -1.19
CA ALA A 111 -6.85 4.48 -0.04
C ALA A 111 -6.02 3.33 0.55
N GLY A 112 -5.73 3.39 1.86
CA GLY A 112 -4.94 2.36 2.54
C GLY A 112 -5.08 2.33 4.06
N ASN A 113 -4.53 1.29 4.68
CA ASN A 113 -4.48 1.12 6.13
C ASN A 113 -3.32 1.96 6.67
N GLN A 114 -3.60 3.22 7.02
CA GLN A 114 -2.56 4.17 7.43
C GLN A 114 -3.03 4.98 8.64
N PRO A 115 -2.14 5.25 9.61
CA PRO A 115 -2.49 6.08 10.77
C PRO A 115 -2.83 7.51 10.35
N PRO A 116 -3.56 8.30 11.17
CA PRO A 116 -3.93 9.67 10.85
C PRO A 116 -2.78 10.58 10.41
N ARG A 117 -1.57 10.40 10.97
CA ARG A 117 -0.38 11.18 10.59
C ARG A 117 0.06 10.99 9.14
N ALA A 118 -0.07 9.77 8.61
CA ALA A 118 0.36 9.43 7.26
C ALA A 118 -0.53 10.11 6.21
N LEU A 119 -1.80 10.34 6.54
CA LEU A 119 -2.72 11.07 5.69
C LEU A 119 -2.33 12.54 5.51
N ALA A 120 -1.87 13.21 6.58
CA ALA A 120 -1.38 14.58 6.49
C ALA A 120 -0.14 14.68 5.58
N ALA A 121 0.78 13.71 5.70
CA ALA A 121 1.96 13.61 4.84
C ALA A 121 1.56 13.40 3.37
N LEU A 122 0.68 12.44 3.07
CA LEU A 122 0.19 12.19 1.70
C LEU A 122 -0.47 13.42 1.07
N ARG A 123 -1.29 14.15 1.83
CA ARG A 123 -1.92 15.39 1.34
C ARG A 123 -0.89 16.49 1.09
N ALA A 124 0.17 16.56 1.89
CA ALA A 124 1.25 17.53 1.72
C ALA A 124 2.12 17.28 0.48
N MET A 125 2.11 16.05 -0.07
CA MET A 125 2.85 15.70 -1.30
C MET A 125 2.22 16.26 -2.58
N ASP A 126 0.97 16.75 -2.52
CA ASP A 126 0.24 17.31 -3.68
C ASP A 126 0.24 16.38 -4.92
N LEU A 127 0.03 15.08 -4.67
CA LEU A 127 -0.03 14.08 -5.73
C LEU A 127 -1.20 14.37 -6.70
N PRO A 128 -1.06 14.08 -8.01
CA PRO A 128 -2.09 14.38 -9.01
C PRO A 128 -3.25 13.38 -8.97
N VAL A 129 -3.91 13.28 -7.82
CA VAL A 129 -5.06 12.39 -7.54
C VAL A 129 -6.30 13.22 -7.20
N ASP A 130 -7.48 12.61 -7.29
CA ASP A 130 -8.74 13.30 -7.02
C ASP A 130 -9.12 13.25 -5.54
N GLU A 131 -8.79 12.15 -4.85
CA GLU A 131 -9.10 11.95 -3.44
C GLU A 131 -8.04 11.12 -2.72
N ILE A 132 -7.83 11.44 -1.43
CA ILE A 132 -6.98 10.67 -0.51
C ILE A 132 -7.78 10.44 0.78
N ARG A 133 -7.97 9.18 1.14
CA ARG A 133 -8.57 8.75 2.42
C ARG A 133 -7.76 7.61 3.02
N ASN A 134 -7.72 7.50 4.34
CA ASN A 134 -7.17 6.33 5.03
C ASN A 134 -8.27 5.55 5.74
N SER A 135 -7.93 4.36 6.23
CA SER A 135 -8.86 3.52 7.01
C SER A 135 -9.45 4.26 8.22
N ALA A 136 -8.70 5.16 8.87
CA ALA A 136 -9.18 5.95 9.99
C ALA A 136 -10.31 6.92 9.61
N GLU A 137 -10.23 7.59 8.46
CA GLU A 137 -11.31 8.45 7.95
C GLU A 137 -12.50 7.64 7.41
N LEU A 138 -12.25 6.45 6.85
CA LEU A 138 -13.29 5.56 6.33
C LEU A 138 -14.02 4.78 7.43
N GLY A 139 -13.41 4.61 8.60
CA GLY A 139 -13.93 3.81 9.72
C GLY A 139 -13.88 2.30 9.49
N VAL A 140 -13.19 1.86 8.43
CA VAL A 140 -13.04 0.46 7.99
C VAL A 140 -11.63 0.27 7.45
N GLU A 141 -11.10 -0.95 7.54
CA GLU A 141 -9.74 -1.27 7.12
C GLU A 141 -9.69 -2.52 6.24
N LYS A 142 -8.70 -2.61 5.37
CA LYS A 142 -8.39 -3.84 4.63
C LYS A 142 -7.99 -4.95 5.61
N PRO A 143 -8.34 -6.22 5.33
CA PRO A 143 -8.97 -6.73 4.11
C PRO A 143 -10.52 -6.76 4.15
N ALA A 144 -11.17 -6.00 5.04
CA ALA A 144 -12.62 -6.07 5.21
C ALA A 144 -13.35 -5.67 3.90
N PRO A 145 -14.38 -6.43 3.45
CA PRO A 145 -15.14 -6.09 2.24
C PRO A 145 -15.73 -4.68 2.26
N GLU A 146 -16.06 -4.17 3.45
CA GLU A 146 -16.58 -2.83 3.68
C GLU A 146 -15.58 -1.74 3.28
N PHE A 147 -14.27 -1.99 3.40
CA PHE A 147 -13.24 -1.08 2.92
C PHE A 147 -13.31 -0.91 1.39
N PHE A 148 -13.44 -2.00 0.65
CA PHE A 148 -13.52 -1.97 -0.82
C PHE A 148 -14.85 -1.36 -1.29
N ALA A 149 -15.94 -1.59 -0.57
CA ALA A 149 -17.20 -0.88 -0.83
C ALA A 149 -17.05 0.63 -0.61
N ALA A 150 -16.37 1.05 0.46
CA ALA A 150 -16.10 2.46 0.74
C ALA A 150 -15.17 3.09 -0.32
N ALA A 151 -14.14 2.36 -0.77
CA ALA A 151 -13.26 2.79 -1.84
C ALA A 151 -14.02 2.96 -3.18
N ALA A 152 -14.96 2.05 -3.50
CA ALA A 152 -15.82 2.19 -4.67
C ALA A 152 -16.75 3.41 -4.58
N ALA A 153 -17.31 3.67 -3.40
CA ALA A 153 -18.13 4.87 -3.17
C ALA A 153 -17.31 6.16 -3.35
N LEU A 154 -16.06 6.18 -2.89
CA LEU A 154 -15.13 7.31 -3.05
C LEU A 154 -14.73 7.53 -4.53
N ALA A 155 -14.54 6.45 -5.27
CA ALA A 155 -14.32 6.47 -6.71
C ALA A 155 -15.57 6.88 -7.52
N GLY A 156 -16.77 6.74 -6.96
CA GLY A 156 -18.01 7.17 -7.62
C GLY A 156 -18.38 6.38 -8.88
N VAL A 157 -17.83 5.17 -9.05
CA VAL A 157 -18.12 4.25 -10.14
C VAL A 157 -18.35 2.83 -9.61
N PRO A 158 -19.04 1.94 -10.34
CA PRO A 158 -19.21 0.55 -9.94
C PRO A 158 -17.86 -0.15 -9.74
N ALA A 159 -17.77 -1.07 -8.78
CA ALA A 159 -16.54 -1.83 -8.50
C ALA A 159 -15.93 -2.48 -9.76
N SER A 160 -16.77 -2.98 -10.67
CA SER A 160 -16.34 -3.57 -11.95
C SER A 160 -15.58 -2.62 -12.90
N GLU A 161 -15.67 -1.31 -12.67
CA GLU A 161 -15.01 -0.24 -13.43
C GLU A 161 -13.79 0.32 -12.69
N ILE A 162 -13.36 -0.33 -11.60
CA ILE A 162 -12.23 0.10 -10.76
C ILE A 162 -11.07 -0.86 -10.94
N ALA A 163 -9.89 -0.32 -11.23
CA ALA A 163 -8.63 -1.02 -11.00
C ALA A 163 -8.14 -0.73 -9.58
N TYR A 164 -7.87 -1.78 -8.79
CA TYR A 164 -7.30 -1.64 -7.45
C TYR A 164 -5.84 -2.09 -7.48
N VAL A 165 -4.92 -1.19 -7.15
CA VAL A 165 -3.47 -1.42 -7.20
C VAL A 165 -2.91 -1.55 -5.78
N GLY A 166 -2.23 -2.65 -5.48
CA GLY A 166 -1.56 -2.88 -4.20
C GLY A 166 -0.45 -3.93 -4.32
N ASP A 167 0.37 -4.10 -3.28
CA ASP A 167 1.50 -5.04 -3.26
C ASP A 167 1.19 -6.35 -2.53
N ARG A 168 0.07 -6.42 -1.79
CA ARG A 168 -0.28 -7.59 -0.97
C ARG A 168 -1.45 -8.37 -1.54
N THR A 169 -1.24 -9.67 -1.79
CA THR A 169 -2.35 -10.50 -2.27
C THR A 169 -3.46 -10.71 -1.24
N ASP A 170 -3.08 -10.89 0.02
CA ASP A 170 -3.99 -11.13 1.15
C ASP A 170 -4.78 -9.88 1.55
N ASN A 171 -4.17 -8.70 1.41
CA ASN A 171 -4.73 -7.44 1.88
C ASN A 171 -5.37 -6.58 0.77
N ASP A 172 -4.85 -6.65 -0.46
CA ASP A 172 -5.27 -5.82 -1.59
C ASP A 172 -5.93 -6.64 -2.70
N VAL A 173 -5.20 -7.60 -3.28
CA VAL A 173 -5.62 -8.27 -4.53
C VAL A 173 -6.86 -9.12 -4.34
N LEU A 174 -6.83 -10.09 -3.41
CA LEU A 174 -7.92 -11.03 -3.24
C LEU A 174 -9.18 -10.33 -2.76
N PRO A 175 -9.13 -9.44 -1.75
CA PRO A 175 -10.32 -8.71 -1.32
C PRO A 175 -10.88 -7.76 -2.38
N ALA A 176 -10.03 -7.08 -3.17
CA ALA A 176 -10.49 -6.25 -4.29
C ALA A 176 -11.19 -7.09 -5.37
N ALA A 177 -10.61 -8.24 -5.71
CA ALA A 177 -11.20 -9.18 -6.67
C ALA A 177 -12.54 -9.73 -6.17
N ASP A 178 -12.64 -10.06 -4.89
CA ASP A 178 -13.88 -10.53 -4.24
C ASP A 178 -14.95 -9.44 -4.20
N ALA A 179 -14.54 -8.16 -4.10
CA ALA A 179 -15.41 -6.99 -4.23
C ALA A 179 -15.81 -6.67 -5.69
N GLY A 180 -15.32 -7.45 -6.67
CA GLY A 180 -15.63 -7.29 -8.09
C GLY A 180 -14.82 -6.20 -8.80
N MET A 181 -13.72 -5.74 -8.21
CA MET A 181 -12.75 -4.84 -8.86
C MET A 181 -11.79 -5.61 -9.76
N GLN A 182 -11.04 -4.87 -10.59
CA GLN A 182 -9.92 -5.40 -11.37
C GLN A 182 -8.64 -5.28 -10.54
N PRO A 183 -8.14 -6.36 -9.92
CA PRO A 183 -6.96 -6.27 -9.08
C PRO A 183 -5.68 -6.20 -9.90
N VAL A 184 -4.77 -5.33 -9.48
CA VAL A 184 -3.43 -5.16 -10.02
C VAL A 184 -2.43 -5.34 -8.87
N LEU A 185 -1.56 -6.34 -9.01
CA LEU A 185 -0.49 -6.62 -8.06
C LEU A 185 0.79 -5.95 -8.54
N ILE A 186 1.32 -4.99 -7.78
CA ILE A 186 2.62 -4.39 -8.07
C ILE A 186 3.74 -5.14 -7.34
N ARG A 187 4.83 -5.46 -8.05
CA ARG A 187 6.00 -6.15 -7.48
C ARG A 187 6.93 -5.15 -6.80
N ARG A 188 6.58 -4.76 -5.58
CA ARG A 188 7.35 -3.87 -4.70
C ARG A 188 7.45 -4.46 -3.31
N GLY A 189 8.47 -4.04 -2.57
CA GLY A 189 8.74 -4.56 -1.23
C GLY A 189 8.94 -6.07 -1.15
N PRO A 190 9.08 -6.60 0.07
CA PRO A 190 9.15 -8.04 0.27
C PRO A 190 7.82 -8.72 -0.08
N TRP A 191 6.67 -8.12 0.29
CA TRP A 191 5.35 -8.70 0.03
C TRP A 191 5.04 -8.82 -1.46
N GLY A 192 5.12 -7.73 -2.24
CA GLY A 192 4.83 -7.77 -3.68
C GLY A 192 5.69 -8.78 -4.44
N HIS A 193 6.99 -8.87 -4.14
CA HIS A 193 7.86 -9.86 -4.78
C HIS A 193 7.53 -11.31 -4.36
N LEU A 194 7.25 -11.56 -3.08
CA LEU A 194 6.95 -12.91 -2.59
C LEU A 194 5.55 -13.37 -3.00
N HIS A 195 4.56 -12.49 -2.92
CA HIS A 195 3.15 -12.78 -3.22
C HIS A 195 2.94 -12.97 -4.73
N ALA A 196 3.68 -12.26 -5.58
CA ALA A 196 3.65 -12.46 -7.03
C ALA A 196 4.12 -13.87 -7.48
N ARG A 197 4.76 -14.63 -6.58
CA ARG A 197 5.20 -16.01 -6.84
C ARG A 197 4.17 -17.06 -6.42
N ARG A 198 3.08 -16.64 -5.77
CA ARG A 198 2.04 -17.54 -5.25
C ARG A 198 0.93 -17.76 -6.27
N PRO A 199 0.20 -18.88 -6.24
CA PRO A 199 -0.92 -19.14 -7.17
C PRO A 199 -1.98 -18.04 -7.16
N GLU A 200 -2.23 -17.41 -6.01
CA GLU A 200 -3.19 -16.33 -5.79
C GLU A 200 -2.95 -15.12 -6.70
N ALA A 201 -1.70 -14.86 -7.07
CA ALA A 201 -1.35 -13.77 -7.98
C ALA A 201 -1.98 -13.92 -9.37
N GLN A 202 -2.40 -15.13 -9.77
CA GLN A 202 -3.13 -15.37 -11.03
C GLN A 202 -4.50 -14.67 -11.08
N ARG A 203 -5.02 -14.21 -9.93
CA ARG A 203 -6.25 -13.42 -9.86
C ARG A 203 -6.03 -11.95 -10.22
N ALA A 204 -4.79 -11.49 -10.38
CA ALA A 204 -4.45 -10.12 -10.72
C ALA A 204 -3.58 -10.01 -11.97
N THR A 205 -3.62 -8.82 -12.57
CA THR A 205 -2.54 -8.41 -13.47
C THR A 205 -1.33 -8.03 -12.62
N VAL A 206 -0.17 -8.64 -12.91
CA VAL A 206 1.07 -8.36 -12.19
C VAL A 206 1.90 -7.35 -12.98
N ILE A 207 2.34 -6.27 -12.33
CA ILE A 207 3.17 -5.20 -12.91
C ILE A 207 4.42 -4.96 -12.07
N ASP A 208 5.45 -4.36 -12.67
CA ASP A 208 6.68 -3.92 -12.01
C ASP A 208 6.70 -2.41 -11.77
N SER A 209 5.95 -1.65 -12.57
CA SER A 209 5.90 -0.20 -12.50
C SER A 209 4.49 0.33 -12.71
N LEU A 210 4.16 1.43 -12.02
CA LEU A 210 2.91 2.15 -12.26
C LEU A 210 2.84 2.73 -13.68
N LEU A 211 3.97 2.89 -14.37
CA LEU A 211 4.02 3.33 -15.77
C LEU A 211 3.40 2.33 -16.75
N GLU A 212 3.14 1.09 -16.32
CA GLU A 212 2.44 0.10 -17.12
C GLU A 212 0.92 0.32 -17.12
N LEU A 213 0.39 1.01 -16.10
CA LEU A 213 -1.05 1.23 -15.92
C LEU A 213 -1.70 2.02 -17.07
N PRO A 214 -1.11 3.12 -17.60
CA PRO A 214 -1.72 3.85 -18.71
C PRO A 214 -1.93 3.00 -19.97
N ASP A 215 -1.11 1.98 -20.19
CA ASP A 215 -1.24 1.07 -21.34
C ASP A 215 -2.19 -0.08 -21.04
N LEU A 216 -2.17 -0.59 -19.81
CA LEU A 216 -3.03 -1.66 -19.33
C LEU A 216 -4.50 -1.24 -19.23
N LEU A 217 -4.75 -0.02 -18.78
CA LEU A 217 -6.09 0.49 -18.44
C LEU A 217 -6.71 1.36 -19.55
N ARG A 218 -6.14 1.34 -20.76
CA ARG A 218 -6.71 2.08 -21.90
C ARG A 218 -8.16 1.63 -22.14
N PRO A 219 -9.11 2.57 -22.32
CA PRO A 219 -10.50 2.25 -22.66
C PRO A 219 -10.64 1.51 -23.99
#